data_AF-A0A1M3PJ40-F1
#
_entry.id   AF-A0A1M3PJ40-F1
#
_cell.length_a   1.000
_cell.length_b   1.000
_cell.length_c   1.000
_cell.angle_alpha   90.00
_cell.angle_beta   90.00
_cell.angle_gamma   90.00
#
_symmetry.space_group_name_H-M   'P 1'
#
loop_
_entity.id
_entity.type
_entity.pdbx_description
1 polymer ?
#
loop_
_entity_poly.entity_id
_entity_poly.type
_entity_poly.pdbx_seq_one_letter_code
_entity_poly.pdbx_strand_id
1 'polypeptide(L)'
;MSYMIDIAQYGQLRTRRQGKMAMILTPALCRAARGFLDWTQTDLADRSGVSRSTIRDYEGDRHSLHRATEAQLRLALETGGIAFFRIEGHEIGICAKIVTADAEIPTHIESCEIISASGERNQTFPRKGGQ
;
A
#
# COMPACT_ATOMS: atom_id res chain seq x y z
N MET A 1 -17.58 54.87 12.95
CA MET A 1 -18.02 53.49 12.63
C MET A 1 -16.84 52.77 11.99
N SER A 2 -16.01 52.04 12.73
CA SER A 2 -16.21 50.68 13.28
C SER A 2 -16.53 49.63 12.20
N TYR A 3 -15.48 49.09 11.58
CA TYR A 3 -15.44 47.75 10.96
C TYR A 3 -14.02 47.19 11.10
N MET A 4 -13.63 46.91 12.35
CA MET A 4 -12.46 46.08 12.65
C MET A 4 -12.94 44.64 12.65
N ILE A 5 -12.65 43.92 11.57
CA ILE A 5 -12.86 42.47 11.50
C ILE A 5 -11.64 41.83 12.18
N ASP A 6 -11.83 41.36 13.41
CA ASP A 6 -10.90 40.47 14.11
C ASP A 6 -10.84 39.13 13.38
N ILE A 7 -9.79 38.91 12.58
CA ILE A 7 -9.37 37.58 12.11
C ILE A 7 -7.95 37.35 12.61
N ALA A 8 -7.83 37.08 13.90
CA ALA A 8 -6.65 36.49 14.51
C ALA A 8 -6.96 35.02 14.84
N GLN A 9 -7.13 34.17 13.81
CA GLN A 9 -7.42 32.75 14.06
C GLN A 9 -6.76 31.72 13.14
N TYR A 10 -5.76 32.12 12.35
CA TYR A 10 -4.83 31.15 11.79
C TYR A 10 -3.43 31.55 12.22
N GLY A 11 -3.04 31.03 13.38
CA GLY A 11 -1.65 30.86 13.76
C GLY A 11 -0.97 30.05 12.67
N GLN A 12 -0.45 30.74 11.66
CA GLN A 12 0.44 30.16 10.70
C GLN A 12 1.67 29.70 11.49
N LEU A 13 1.71 28.41 11.82
CA LEU A 13 2.97 27.74 12.10
C LEU A 13 3.76 27.68 10.80
N ARG A 14 4.37 28.82 10.46
CA ARG A 14 5.41 28.93 9.44
C ARG A 14 6.68 28.33 10.02
N THR A 15 6.71 27.03 10.24
CA THR A 15 7.97 26.32 10.49
C THR A 15 8.49 25.80 9.18
N ARG A 16 9.40 26.60 8.61
CA ARG A 16 10.46 26.24 7.64
C ARG A 16 10.09 25.25 6.53
N ARG A 17 10.05 25.79 5.31
CA ARG A 17 10.78 25.22 4.17
C ARG A 17 12.22 24.90 4.61
N GLN A 18 12.46 23.75 5.19
CA GLN A 18 13.79 23.15 5.18
C GLN A 18 13.82 22.24 3.96
N GLY A 19 14.81 22.43 3.09
CA GLY A 19 15.13 21.51 2.00
C GLY A 19 15.50 20.14 2.56
N LYS A 20 14.49 19.38 2.99
CA LYS A 20 14.58 17.99 3.41
C LYS A 20 14.89 17.20 2.15
N MET A 21 16.19 17.05 1.87
CA MET A 21 16.69 16.01 0.98
C MET A 21 15.85 14.77 1.26
N ALA A 22 15.14 14.28 0.26
CA ALA A 22 13.96 13.43 0.37
C ALA A 22 14.12 12.28 1.39
N MET A 23 13.75 12.47 2.66
CA MET A 23 13.41 11.31 3.48
C MET A 23 12.00 10.92 3.10
N ILE A 24 11.86 9.66 2.74
CA ILE A 24 10.58 9.08 2.34
C ILE A 24 9.77 8.75 3.58
N LEU A 25 10.45 8.39 4.67
CA LEU A 25 9.82 8.16 5.95
C LEU A 25 9.72 9.47 6.72
N THR A 26 8.51 9.87 7.09
CA THR A 26 8.28 10.95 8.08
C THR A 26 7.91 10.34 9.43
N PRO A 27 8.04 11.05 10.56
CA PRO A 27 7.59 10.55 11.86
C PRO A 27 6.11 10.13 11.87
N ALA A 28 5.24 10.92 11.25
CA ALA A 28 3.83 10.59 11.12
C ALA A 28 3.60 9.33 10.28
N LEU A 29 4.33 9.19 9.16
CA LEU A 29 4.23 8.02 8.29
C LEU A 29 4.76 6.76 8.97
N CYS A 30 5.80 6.88 9.80
CA CYS A 30 6.31 5.79 10.63
C CYS A 30 5.24 5.27 11.59
N ARG A 31 4.55 6.17 12.32
CA ARG A 31 3.44 5.79 13.21
C ARG A 31 2.27 5.17 12.44
N ALA A 32 1.92 5.74 11.29
CA ALA A 32 0.85 5.22 10.44
C ALA A 32 1.17 3.81 9.92
N ALA A 33 2.37 3.61 9.39
CA ALA A 33 2.88 2.32 8.91
C ALA A 33 2.87 1.26 10.01
N ARG A 34 3.30 1.65 11.21
CA ARG A 34 3.37 0.76 12.35
C ARG A 34 1.98 0.42 12.90
N GLY A 35 1.05 1.38 12.91
CA GLY A 35 -0.36 1.14 13.22
C GLY A 35 -1.07 0.29 12.17
N PHE A 36 -0.71 0.43 10.89
CA PHE A 36 -1.24 -0.41 9.81
C PHE A 36 -0.85 -1.89 10.00
N LEU A 37 0.32 -2.15 10.55
CA LEU A 37 0.86 -3.49 10.79
C LEU A 37 0.53 -4.04 12.18
N ASP A 38 -0.22 -3.30 13.01
CA ASP A 38 -0.44 -3.59 14.44
C ASP A 38 0.86 -3.84 15.23
N TRP A 39 1.93 -3.11 14.90
CA TRP A 39 3.23 -3.23 15.56
C TRP A 39 3.39 -2.26 16.73
N THR A 40 4.02 -2.74 17.80
CA THR A 40 4.54 -1.89 18.87
C THR A 40 5.88 -1.25 18.46
N GLN A 41 6.35 -0.26 19.22
CA GLN A 41 7.70 0.32 19.01
C GLN A 41 8.80 -0.73 19.19
N THR A 42 8.57 -1.74 20.04
CA THR A 42 9.51 -2.85 20.26
C THR A 42 9.52 -3.78 19.04
N ASP A 43 8.36 -4.13 18.48
CA ASP A 43 8.30 -4.97 17.27
C ASP A 43 9.05 -4.34 16.08
N LEU A 44 8.92 -3.03 15.90
CA LEU A 44 9.66 -2.31 14.87
C LEU A 44 11.17 -2.28 15.18
N ALA A 45 11.55 -2.15 16.47
CA ALA A 45 12.95 -2.20 16.88
C ALA A 45 13.59 -3.55 16.53
N ASP A 46 12.92 -4.64 16.90
CA ASP A 46 13.40 -6.00 16.71
C ASP A 46 13.53 -6.34 15.22
N ARG A 47 12.59 -5.89 14.39
CA ARG A 47 12.59 -6.15 12.94
C ARG A 47 13.56 -5.27 12.15
N SER A 48 13.85 -4.06 12.62
CA SER A 48 14.74 -3.11 11.92
C SER A 48 16.19 -3.12 12.41
N GLY A 49 16.46 -3.71 13.59
CA GLY A 49 17.76 -3.62 14.25
C GLY A 49 18.08 -2.22 14.79
N VAL A 50 17.08 -1.34 14.87
CA VAL A 50 17.19 0.02 15.41
C VAL A 50 16.71 0.02 16.86
N SER A 51 17.39 0.75 17.75
CA SER A 51 16.98 0.79 19.16
C SER A 51 15.56 1.36 19.34
N ARG A 52 14.80 0.80 20.29
CA ARG A 52 13.46 1.30 20.65
C ARG A 52 13.46 2.79 21.03
N SER A 53 14.50 3.26 21.72
CA SER A 53 14.65 4.68 22.06
C SER A 53 14.79 5.56 20.82
N THR A 54 15.59 5.14 19.84
CA THR A 54 15.73 5.86 18.57
C THR A 54 14.39 5.96 17.84
N ILE A 55 13.61 4.87 17.81
CA ILE A 55 12.28 4.86 17.19
C ILE A 55 11.33 5.81 17.93
N ARG A 56 11.26 5.73 19.26
CA ARG A 56 10.42 6.60 20.08
C ARG A 56 10.76 8.08 19.87
N ASP A 57 12.04 8.42 19.88
CA ASP A 57 12.51 9.79 19.75
C ASP A 57 12.26 10.34 18.34
N TYR A 58 12.40 9.48 17.33
CA TYR A 58 12.04 9.80 15.95
C TYR A 58 10.53 10.02 15.78
N GLU A 59 9.70 9.09 16.26
CA GLU A 59 8.23 9.20 16.20
C GLU A 59 7.69 10.40 16.97
N GLY A 60 8.42 10.86 17.99
CA GLY A 60 8.13 12.07 18.76
C GLY A 60 8.60 13.38 18.11
N ASP A 61 9.13 13.33 16.87
CA ASP A 61 9.66 14.47 16.12
C ASP A 61 10.79 15.22 16.84
N ARG A 62 11.56 14.51 17.68
CA ARG A 62 12.66 15.09 18.46
C ARG A 62 14.00 15.06 17.72
N HIS A 63 14.13 14.23 16.69
CA HIS A 63 15.37 14.04 15.93
C HIS A 63 15.11 13.63 14.49
N SER A 64 15.93 14.12 13.56
CA SER A 64 16.02 13.55 12.20
C SER A 64 16.87 12.29 12.22
N LEU A 65 16.42 11.23 11.55
CA LEU A 65 17.20 10.01 11.39
C LEU A 65 18.41 10.18 10.47
N HIS A 66 19.41 9.33 10.64
CA HIS A 66 20.43 9.14 9.61
C HIS A 66 19.84 8.35 8.43
N ARG A 67 20.37 8.54 7.22
CA ARG A 67 19.91 7.83 6.01
C ARG A 67 19.92 6.31 6.14
N ALA A 68 20.98 5.78 6.74
CA ALA A 68 21.11 4.35 7.01
C ALA A 68 19.98 3.84 7.92
N THR A 69 19.69 4.54 9.02
CA THR A 69 18.62 4.18 9.95
C THR A 69 17.24 4.31 9.33
N GLU A 70 17.03 5.35 8.51
CA GLU A 70 15.80 5.51 7.72
C GLU A 70 15.58 4.31 6.79
N ALA A 71 16.63 3.87 6.08
CA ALA A 71 16.57 2.72 5.19
C ALA A 71 16.25 1.41 5.94
N GLN A 72 16.82 1.22 7.13
CA GLN A 72 16.53 0.05 7.98
C GLN A 72 15.07 0.01 8.42
N LEU A 73 14.52 1.13 8.90
CA LEU A 73 13.10 1.21 9.28
C LEU A 73 12.19 0.98 8.07
N ARG A 74 12.51 1.62 6.94
CA ARG A 74 11.75 1.45 5.71
C ARG A 74 11.73 -0.01 5.27
N LEU A 75 12.88 -0.66 5.21
CA LEU A 75 13.00 -2.05 4.79
C LEU A 75 12.22 -2.98 5.71
N ALA A 76 12.31 -2.77 7.02
CA ALA A 76 11.56 -3.57 8.00
C ALA A 76 10.04 -3.46 7.78
N LEU A 77 9.55 -2.23 7.58
CA LEU A 77 8.14 -1.98 7.30
C LEU A 77 7.72 -2.59 5.94
N GLU A 78 8.53 -2.42 4.89
CA GLU A 78 8.26 -3.01 3.58
C GLU A 78 8.24 -4.54 3.60
N THR A 79 9.11 -5.14 4.41
CA THR A 79 9.12 -6.59 4.67
C THR A 79 7.90 -7.02 5.48
N GLY A 80 7.35 -6.13 6.30
CA GLY A 80 6.10 -6.33 7.04
C GLY A 80 4.85 -6.39 6.16
N GLY A 81 4.96 -6.09 4.86
CA GLY A 81 3.83 -6.16 3.93
C GLY A 81 3.19 -4.81 3.63
N ILE A 82 3.89 -3.70 3.84
CA ILE A 82 3.48 -2.39 3.29
C ILE A 82 4.37 -1.98 2.12
N ALA A 83 3.89 -1.04 1.31
CA ALA A 83 4.69 -0.37 0.30
C ALA A 83 4.53 1.14 0.44
N PHE A 84 5.64 1.86 0.28
CA PHE A 84 5.64 3.32 0.25
C PHE A 84 5.54 3.80 -1.19
N PHE A 85 4.63 4.73 -1.46
CA PHE A 85 4.47 5.31 -2.78
C PHE A 85 4.34 6.83 -2.69
N ARG A 86 4.73 7.51 -3.77
CA ARG A 86 4.61 8.96 -3.90
C ARG A 86 3.50 9.27 -4.90
N ILE A 87 2.62 10.19 -4.53
CA ILE A 87 1.58 10.69 -5.42
C ILE A 87 2.04 12.07 -5.91
N GLU A 88 1.93 12.31 -7.22
CA GLU A 88 2.27 13.62 -7.80
C GLU A 88 1.37 14.72 -7.19
N GLY A 89 1.98 15.82 -6.74
CA GLY A 89 1.26 16.93 -6.10
C GLY A 89 0.87 16.70 -4.63
N HIS A 90 1.10 15.50 -4.08
CA HIS A 90 0.79 15.17 -2.69
C HIS A 90 2.02 14.63 -1.94
N GLU A 91 1.85 14.37 -0.64
CA GLU A 91 2.86 13.74 0.19
C GLU A 91 2.92 12.21 -0.05
N ILE A 92 3.75 11.52 0.74
CA ILE A 92 4.03 10.09 0.60
C ILE A 92 2.96 9.27 1.33
N GLY A 93 2.46 8.22 0.68
CA GLY A 93 1.45 7.30 1.22
C GLY A 93 1.99 5.90 1.51
N ILE A 94 1.17 5.11 2.21
CA ILE A 94 1.38 3.67 2.47
C ILE A 94 0.20 2.85 1.94
N CYS A 95 0.47 1.68 1.38
CA CYS A 95 -0.54 0.70 0.96
C CYS A 95 -0.10 -0.72 1.34
N ALA A 96 -1.05 -1.67 1.35
CA ALA A 96 -0.72 -3.08 1.50
C ALA A 96 0.08 -3.56 0.29
N LYS A 97 1.20 -4.26 0.54
CA LYS A 97 1.96 -4.95 -0.48
C LYS A 97 1.26 -6.28 -0.77
N ILE A 98 0.43 -6.29 -1.81
CA ILE A 98 -0.13 -7.53 -2.34
C ILE A 98 1.01 -8.25 -3.05
N VAL A 99 1.38 -9.43 -2.56
CA VAL A 99 2.17 -10.36 -3.35
C VAL A 99 1.22 -10.87 -4.42
N THR A 100 1.26 -10.25 -5.59
CA THR A 100 0.80 -10.95 -6.79
C THR A 100 1.76 -12.12 -6.92
N ALA A 101 1.34 -13.30 -6.43
CA ALA A 101 1.91 -14.56 -6.90
C ALA A 101 1.97 -14.42 -8.41
N ASP A 102 3.16 -14.66 -8.96
CA ASP A 102 3.48 -14.49 -10.36
C ASP A 102 2.26 -14.80 -11.22
N ALA A 103 1.84 -13.83 -12.04
CA ALA A 103 0.96 -14.12 -13.14
C ALA A 103 1.72 -15.09 -14.04
N GLU A 104 1.59 -16.37 -13.71
CA GLU A 104 1.93 -17.50 -14.55
C GLU A 104 1.12 -17.27 -15.81
N ILE A 105 1.77 -16.70 -16.83
CA ILE A 105 1.22 -16.55 -18.16
C ILE A 105 0.92 -17.99 -18.60
N PRO A 106 -0.35 -18.41 -18.80
CA PRO A 106 -0.63 -19.76 -19.24
C PRO A 106 -0.22 -19.87 -20.72
N THR A 107 1.05 -20.18 -20.96
CA THR A 107 1.54 -20.57 -22.27
C THR A 107 1.40 -22.09 -22.40
N HIS A 108 0.21 -22.57 -22.77
CA HIS A 108 -0.01 -23.52 -23.87
C HIS A 108 -1.44 -24.08 -23.86
N ILE A 109 -2.04 -24.09 -25.05
CA ILE A 109 -3.36 -24.61 -25.42
C ILE A 109 -3.23 -26.11 -25.67
N GLU A 110 -3.98 -26.97 -24.98
CA GLU A 110 -4.33 -28.30 -25.52
C GLU A 110 -5.79 -28.68 -25.19
N SER A 111 -6.59 -28.70 -26.26
CA SER A 111 -7.68 -29.64 -26.57
C SER A 111 -8.82 -29.81 -25.58
N CYS A 112 -9.93 -29.08 -25.82
CA CYS A 112 -11.26 -29.53 -25.41
C CYS A 112 -11.57 -30.88 -26.09
N GLU A 113 -11.52 -31.97 -25.32
CA GLU A 113 -12.18 -33.21 -25.72
C GLU A 113 -13.69 -32.96 -25.83
N ILE A 114 -14.21 -33.06 -27.06
CA ILE A 114 -15.64 -33.12 -27.31
C ILE A 114 -16.13 -34.45 -26.73
N ILE A 115 -16.75 -34.41 -25.56
CA ILE A 115 -17.40 -35.58 -24.97
C ILE A 115 -18.54 -35.98 -25.91
N SER A 116 -18.38 -37.14 -26.55
CA SER A 116 -19.38 -37.74 -27.43
C SER A 116 -20.62 -38.10 -26.62
N ALA A 117 -21.70 -37.32 -26.77
CA ALA A 117 -22.99 -37.63 -26.18
C ALA A 117 -23.73 -38.67 -27.03
N SER A 118 -23.45 -39.95 -26.77
CA SER A 118 -24.34 -41.05 -27.15
C SER A 118 -25.57 -41.00 -26.26
N GLY A 119 -26.74 -40.72 -26.83
CA GLY A 119 -28.01 -40.65 -26.12
C GLY A 119 -29.16 -40.54 -27.10
N GLU A 120 -29.46 -41.64 -27.78
CA GLU A 120 -30.61 -41.80 -28.66
C GLU A 120 -31.91 -41.43 -27.92
N ARG A 121 -32.56 -40.34 -28.35
CA ARG A 121 -33.98 -40.10 -28.07
C ARG A 121 -34.76 -40.16 -29.36
N ASN A 122 -35.35 -41.34 -29.50
CA ASN A 122 -36.43 -41.80 -30.35
C ASN A 122 -37.54 -40.75 -30.58
N GLN A 123 -37.92 -40.56 -31.86
CA GLN A 123 -39.25 -40.16 -32.41
C GLN A 123 -39.76 -38.73 -32.07
N THR A 124 -40.30 -37.91 -32.98
CA THR A 124 -41.37 -38.16 -33.97
C THR A 124 -41.55 -36.91 -34.88
N PHE A 125 -42.20 -37.07 -36.05
CA PHE A 125 -43.00 -36.12 -36.86
C PHE A 125 -42.60 -35.94 -38.35
N PRO A 126 -43.56 -35.74 -39.28
CA PRO A 126 -43.83 -36.67 -40.38
C PRO A 126 -43.53 -36.11 -41.78
N ARG A 127 -43.59 -37.01 -42.77
CA ARG A 127 -43.38 -36.74 -44.21
C ARG A 127 -44.50 -35.85 -44.78
N LYS A 128 -44.12 -34.74 -45.42
CA LYS A 128 -44.95 -34.09 -46.46
C LYS A 128 -44.75 -34.84 -47.79
N GLY A 129 -45.76 -35.59 -48.22
CA GLY A 129 -46.07 -35.70 -49.65
C GLY A 129 -46.85 -34.46 -50.08
N GLY A 130 -46.94 -34.05 -51.33
CA GLY A 130 -46.48 -34.58 -52.59
C GLY A 130 -47.00 -33.65 -53.69
N GLN A 131 -46.64 -33.96 -54.94
CA GLN A 131 -47.10 -33.36 -56.20
C GLN A 131 -46.70 -31.92 -56.48
#